data_AF-A0A1Q6LF80-F1
#
_entry.id   AF-A0A1Q6LF80-F1
#
_cell.length_a   1.000
_cell.length_b   1.000
_cell.length_c   1.000
_cell.angle_alpha   90.00
_cell.angle_beta   90.00
_cell.angle_gamma   90.00
#
_symmetry.space_group_name_H-M   'P 1'
#
loop_
_entity.id
_entity.type
_entity.pdbx_description
1 polymer ?
#
loop_
_entity_poly.entity_id
_entity_poly.type
_entity_poly.pdbx_seq_one_letter_code
_entity_poly.pdbx_strand_id
1 'polypeptide(L)'
;MSKGTLGPAPCNFVGPKPLSEPESLAIYNFTSKNNFKLVIALHSQGKEIYWNYQNINPPKGYEIGKKFSEISNYLLTDVPFNSSFAGFKDWFIDTYNKPGYTIEVGLGSNPLPISQFNQIYNDILGILILGAILA
;
A
#
# COMPACT_ATOMS: atom_id res chain seq x y z
N MET A 1 17.85 4.11 3.11
CA MET A 1 18.42 2.74 3.25
C MET A 1 17.29 1.82 3.69
N SER A 2 16.99 0.77 2.92
CA SER A 2 16.02 -0.26 3.31
C SER A 2 16.59 -1.08 4.48
N LYS A 3 15.89 -1.12 5.62
CA LYS A 3 16.29 -1.95 6.79
C LYS A 3 15.77 -3.39 6.66
N GLY A 4 16.01 -4.03 5.52
CA GLY A 4 15.74 -5.45 5.34
C GLY A 4 16.84 -6.32 5.94
N THR A 5 16.59 -7.62 6.07
CA THR A 5 17.67 -8.57 6.34
C THR A 5 18.66 -8.54 5.17
N LEU A 6 19.95 -8.50 5.47
CA LEU A 6 21.03 -8.38 4.47
C LEU A 6 21.34 -9.71 3.76
N GLY A 7 20.59 -10.77 4.08
CA GLY A 7 20.75 -12.09 3.47
C GLY A 7 19.43 -12.88 3.46
N PRO A 8 19.38 -13.99 2.71
CA PRO A 8 18.18 -14.82 2.61
C PRO A 8 17.67 -15.24 3.99
N ALA A 9 16.40 -14.95 4.23
CA ALA A 9 15.70 -15.25 5.47
C ALA A 9 14.24 -15.62 5.15
N PRO A 10 13.51 -16.29 6.06
CA PRO A 10 12.11 -16.65 5.84
C PRO A 10 11.18 -15.47 5.51
N CYS A 11 11.56 -14.26 5.91
CA CYS A 11 10.87 -13.02 5.58
C CYS A 11 11.84 -11.82 5.55
N ASN A 12 11.39 -10.69 4.99
CA ASN A 12 12.06 -9.39 5.02
C ASN A 12 13.45 -9.30 4.36
N PHE A 13 13.84 -10.30 3.55
CA PHE A 13 15.01 -10.18 2.68
C PHE A 13 14.69 -9.20 1.55
N VAL A 14 15.45 -8.10 1.47
CA VAL A 14 15.23 -7.02 0.49
C VAL A 14 15.80 -7.30 -0.90
N GLY A 15 16.44 -8.45 -1.07
CA GLY A 15 17.17 -8.78 -2.28
C GLY A 15 18.59 -8.22 -2.28
N PRO A 16 19.43 -8.65 -3.24
CA PRO A 16 20.84 -8.24 -3.33
C PRO A 16 21.05 -6.78 -3.75
N LYS A 17 20.06 -6.14 -4.38
CA LYS A 17 20.08 -4.72 -4.81
C LYS A 17 18.65 -4.22 -5.06
N PRO A 18 18.41 -2.90 -5.12
CA PRO A 18 17.11 -2.36 -5.52
C PRO A 18 16.66 -2.93 -6.86
N LEU A 19 15.37 -3.31 -6.95
CA LEU A 19 14.75 -3.88 -8.14
C LEU A 19 15.45 -5.17 -8.65
N SER A 20 16.03 -5.97 -7.74
CA SER A 20 16.59 -7.28 -8.08
C SER A 20 15.53 -8.27 -8.56
N GLU A 21 14.36 -8.21 -7.95
CA GLU A 21 13.26 -9.13 -8.27
C GLU A 21 12.52 -8.70 -9.54
N PRO A 22 12.27 -9.62 -10.48
CA PRO A 22 11.66 -9.29 -11.76
C PRO A 22 10.24 -8.71 -11.60
N GLU A 23 9.50 -9.11 -10.58
CA GLU A 23 8.16 -8.60 -10.25
C GLU A 23 8.21 -7.13 -9.84
N SER A 24 9.13 -6.78 -8.92
CA SER A 24 9.33 -5.39 -8.49
C SER A 24 9.80 -4.51 -9.66
N LEU A 25 10.71 -5.02 -10.50
CA LEU A 25 11.15 -4.34 -11.71
C LEU A 25 10.01 -4.11 -12.72
N ALA A 26 9.10 -5.08 -12.87
CA ALA A 26 7.94 -4.96 -13.74
C ALA A 26 6.99 -3.85 -13.26
N ILE A 27 6.66 -3.80 -11.97
CA ILE A 27 5.82 -2.75 -11.38
C ILE A 27 6.48 -1.38 -11.50
N TYR A 28 7.79 -1.28 -11.24
CA TYR A 28 8.57 -0.05 -11.42
C TYR A 28 8.48 0.46 -12.87
N ASN A 29 8.74 -0.41 -13.85
CA ASN A 29 8.72 -0.05 -15.26
C ASN A 29 7.32 0.34 -15.73
N PHE A 30 6.29 -0.40 -15.30
CA PHE A 30 4.90 -0.09 -15.64
C PHE A 30 4.48 1.25 -15.05
N THR A 31 4.81 1.51 -13.79
CA THR A 31 4.48 2.78 -13.13
C THR A 31 5.20 3.95 -13.77
N SER A 32 6.49 3.80 -14.07
CA SER A 32 7.31 4.88 -14.67
C SER A 32 6.91 5.23 -16.11
N LYS A 33 6.26 4.30 -16.83
CA LYS A 33 5.76 4.52 -18.21
C LYS A 33 4.38 5.15 -18.25
N ASN A 34 3.70 5.31 -17.12
CA ASN A 34 2.32 5.77 -17.05
C ASN A 34 2.18 6.96 -16.09
N ASN A 35 1.24 7.86 -16.36
CA ASN A 35 0.98 9.02 -15.50
C ASN A 35 -0.13 8.74 -14.49
N PHE A 36 0.07 7.76 -13.61
CA PHE A 36 -0.87 7.47 -12.53
C PHE A 36 -1.05 8.68 -11.63
N LYS A 37 -2.30 8.95 -11.24
CA LYS A 37 -2.63 10.04 -10.31
C LYS A 37 -2.64 9.56 -8.86
N LEU A 38 -2.92 8.28 -8.67
CA LEU A 38 -3.00 7.61 -7.38
C LEU A 38 -2.66 6.12 -7.55
N VAL A 39 -2.13 5.48 -6.51
CA VAL A 39 -1.91 4.02 -6.46
C VAL A 39 -2.50 3.39 -5.21
N ILE A 40 -2.96 2.15 -5.32
CA ILE A 40 -3.50 1.34 -4.21
C ILE A 40 -2.78 -0.01 -4.23
N ALA A 41 -2.08 -0.35 -3.16
CA ALA A 41 -1.46 -1.64 -2.93
C ALA A 41 -2.28 -2.42 -1.90
N LEU A 42 -2.91 -3.52 -2.31
CA LEU A 42 -3.70 -4.39 -1.43
C LEU A 42 -2.78 -5.39 -0.72
N HIS A 43 -2.89 -5.46 0.60
CA HIS A 43 -2.18 -6.37 1.48
C HIS A 43 -3.17 -6.98 2.48
N SER A 44 -2.72 -7.95 3.29
CA SER A 44 -3.44 -8.41 4.47
C SER A 44 -2.47 -8.49 5.65
N GLN A 45 -2.85 -8.12 6.87
CA GLN A 45 -4.21 -7.94 7.39
C GLN A 45 -4.24 -6.82 8.44
N GLY A 46 -5.44 -6.33 8.78
CA GLY A 46 -5.59 -5.36 9.87
C GLY A 46 -6.82 -4.44 9.77
N LYS A 47 -7.46 -4.37 8.60
CA LYS A 47 -8.43 -3.32 8.25
C LYS A 47 -7.85 -1.93 8.44
N GLU A 48 -6.66 -1.71 7.89
CA GLU A 48 -5.91 -0.46 8.01
C GLU A 48 -5.63 0.15 6.62
N ILE A 49 -5.49 1.48 6.59
CA ILE A 49 -5.14 2.27 5.41
C ILE A 49 -3.94 3.12 5.78
N TYR A 50 -2.80 2.86 5.13
CA TYR A 50 -1.60 3.68 5.27
C TYR A 50 -1.44 4.61 4.08
N TRP A 51 -1.22 5.90 4.33
CA TRP A 51 -1.37 6.97 3.31
C TRP A 51 -0.16 7.91 3.16
N ASN A 52 0.83 7.85 4.05
CA ASN A 52 2.00 8.73 4.05
C ASN A 52 3.32 7.95 3.97
N TYR A 53 4.44 8.68 3.87
CA TYR A 53 5.79 8.11 3.94
C TYR A 53 6.76 9.10 4.58
N GLN A 54 7.36 8.77 5.74
CA GLN A 54 8.41 9.57 6.41
C GLN A 54 8.15 11.09 6.45
N ASN A 55 6.94 11.50 6.84
CA ASN A 55 6.45 12.90 6.86
C ASN A 55 6.17 13.54 5.49
N ILE A 56 6.35 12.81 4.39
CA ILE A 56 5.87 13.22 3.07
C ILE A 56 4.37 12.91 3.01
N ASN A 57 3.59 14.00 3.03
CA ASN A 57 2.14 13.97 2.91
C ASN A 57 1.78 14.45 1.50
N PRO A 58 1.42 13.54 0.57
CA PRO A 58 1.10 13.95 -0.79
C PRO A 58 -0.16 14.85 -0.80
N PRO A 59 -0.25 15.82 -1.72
CA PRO A 59 -1.43 16.68 -1.85
C PRO A 59 -2.71 15.85 -1.96
N LYS A 60 -3.74 16.22 -1.18
CA LYS A 60 -5.02 15.49 -1.03
C LYS A 60 -4.92 14.04 -0.50
N GLY A 61 -3.72 13.55 -0.17
CA GLY A 61 -3.50 12.17 0.27
C GLY A 61 -4.33 11.81 1.51
N TYR A 62 -4.31 12.67 2.53
CA TYR A 62 -5.11 12.47 3.74
C TYR A 62 -6.61 12.55 3.46
N GLU A 63 -7.05 13.55 2.69
CA GLU A 63 -8.47 13.76 2.39
C GLU A 63 -9.10 12.57 1.64
N ILE A 64 -8.39 12.04 0.65
CA ILE A 64 -8.81 10.86 -0.09
C ILE A 64 -8.77 9.62 0.82
N GLY A 65 -7.71 9.46 1.62
CA GLY A 65 -7.59 8.36 2.57
C GLY A 65 -8.72 8.35 3.61
N LYS A 66 -9.17 9.53 4.04
CA LYS A 66 -10.30 9.67 4.95
C LYS A 66 -11.60 9.18 4.32
N LYS A 67 -11.85 9.52 3.05
CA LYS A 67 -13.02 8.99 2.31
C LYS A 67 -12.95 7.47 2.13
N PHE A 68 -11.76 6.91 1.93
CA PHE A 68 -11.57 5.46 1.89
C PHE A 68 -11.91 4.83 3.24
N SER A 69 -11.46 5.42 4.34
CA SER A 69 -11.78 4.96 5.69
C SER A 69 -13.28 5.02 5.97
N GLU A 70 -13.95 6.11 5.60
CA GLU A 70 -15.39 6.30 5.78
C GLU A 70 -16.22 5.26 5.02
N ILE A 71 -15.85 4.89 3.79
CA ILE A 71 -16.63 3.95 2.97
C ILE A 71 -16.39 2.48 3.34
N SER A 72 -15.19 2.13 3.81
CA SER A 72 -14.83 0.74 4.12
C SER A 72 -14.88 0.40 5.61
N ASN A 73 -14.99 1.41 6.48
CA ASN A 73 -14.77 1.32 7.93
C ASN A 73 -13.36 0.85 8.32
N TYR A 74 -12.36 1.02 7.46
CA TYR A 74 -10.98 0.70 7.79
C TYR A 74 -10.32 1.89 8.50
N LEU A 75 -9.38 1.61 9.39
CA LEU A 75 -8.67 2.65 10.12
C LEU A 75 -7.66 3.36 9.22
N LEU A 76 -7.84 4.66 8.97
CA LEU A 76 -6.79 5.49 8.40
C LEU A 76 -5.74 5.78 9.46
N THR A 77 -4.53 5.23 9.29
CA THR A 77 -3.46 5.36 10.27
C THR A 77 -2.13 5.62 9.59
N ASP A 78 -1.18 6.12 10.37
CA ASP A 78 0.20 6.24 9.95
C ASP A 78 0.85 4.85 9.83
N VAL A 79 1.83 4.74 8.95
CA VAL A 79 2.55 3.47 8.76
C VAL A 79 3.30 3.12 10.05
N PRO A 80 3.09 1.93 10.63
CA PRO A 80 3.95 1.45 11.71
C PRO A 80 5.42 1.52 11.31
N PHE A 81 6.31 1.96 12.19
CA PHE A 81 7.72 2.16 11.85
C PHE A 81 8.38 0.92 11.24
N ASN A 82 8.02 -0.27 11.71
CA ASN A 82 8.50 -1.56 11.21
C ASN A 82 7.98 -1.93 9.80
N SER A 83 6.96 -1.25 9.28
CA SER A 83 6.36 -1.47 7.97
C SER A 83 6.70 -0.35 6.95
N SER A 84 7.57 0.61 7.31
CA SER A 84 7.78 1.86 6.57
C SER A 84 9.10 1.95 5.79
N PHE A 85 9.50 0.87 5.11
CA PHE A 85 10.75 0.88 4.34
C PHE A 85 10.66 0.13 3.01
N ALA A 86 10.80 0.88 1.91
CA ALA A 86 10.93 0.39 0.54
C ALA A 86 9.70 -0.33 -0.06
N GLY A 87 8.50 -0.04 0.45
CA GLY A 87 7.26 -0.48 -0.18
C GLY A 87 6.94 0.29 -1.47
N PHE A 88 6.10 -0.30 -2.33
CA PHE A 88 5.66 0.34 -3.58
C PHE A 88 5.00 1.71 -3.36
N LYS A 89 4.11 1.81 -2.35
CA LYS A 89 3.51 3.08 -1.90
C LYS A 89 4.57 4.13 -1.59
N ASP A 90 5.56 3.76 -0.78
CA ASP A 90 6.58 4.68 -0.29
C ASP A 90 7.37 5.28 -1.46
N TRP A 91 7.84 4.42 -2.36
CA TRP A 91 8.53 4.83 -3.58
C TRP A 91 7.68 5.75 -4.46
N PHE A 92 6.38 5.44 -4.61
CA PHE A 92 5.48 6.27 -5.42
C PHE A 92 5.26 7.66 -4.82
N ILE A 93 5.06 7.75 -3.50
CA ILE A 93 4.90 9.01 -2.78
C ILE A 93 6.19 9.83 -2.88
N ASP A 94 7.35 9.24 -2.62
CA ASP A 94 8.65 9.92 -2.65
C ASP A 94 9.00 10.43 -4.07
N THR A 95 8.80 9.59 -5.09
CA THR A 95 9.19 9.90 -6.47
C THR A 95 8.26 10.91 -7.14
N TYR A 96 6.94 10.76 -6.94
CA TYR A 96 5.95 11.52 -7.70
C TYR A 96 5.19 12.56 -6.86
N ASN A 97 5.34 12.55 -5.53
CA ASN A 97 4.57 13.37 -4.60
C ASN A 97 3.06 13.31 -4.87
N LYS A 98 2.55 12.09 -5.05
CA LYS A 98 1.14 11.79 -5.38
C LYS A 98 0.54 10.81 -4.39
N PRO A 99 -0.79 10.80 -4.21
CA PRO A 99 -1.47 9.87 -3.31
C PRO A 99 -1.11 8.40 -3.57
N GLY A 100 -0.69 7.70 -2.54
CA GLY A 100 -0.41 6.27 -2.57
C GLY A 100 -0.91 5.60 -1.30
N TYR A 101 -1.50 4.42 -1.41
CA TYR A 101 -2.13 3.74 -0.29
C TYR A 101 -1.70 2.28 -0.19
N THR A 102 -1.50 1.83 1.04
CA THR A 102 -1.47 0.41 1.40
C THR A 102 -2.77 0.13 2.12
N ILE A 103 -3.54 -0.85 1.66
CA ILE A 103 -4.80 -1.27 2.27
C ILE A 103 -4.58 -2.67 2.84
N GLU A 104 -4.58 -2.80 4.16
CA GLU A 104 -4.46 -4.07 4.87
C GLU A 104 -5.85 -4.66 5.11
N VAL A 105 -6.25 -5.65 4.31
CA VAL A 105 -7.62 -6.19 4.32
C VAL A 105 -7.83 -7.29 5.34
N GLY A 106 -9.08 -7.43 5.80
CA GLY A 106 -9.47 -8.52 6.70
C GLY A 106 -8.80 -8.46 8.08
N LEU A 107 -9.13 -9.42 8.94
CA LEU A 107 -8.65 -9.50 10.32
C LEU A 107 -8.25 -10.94 10.70
N GLY A 108 -7.23 -11.08 11.54
CA GLY A 108 -6.81 -12.37 12.09
C GLY A 108 -5.33 -12.62 11.90
N SER A 109 -4.98 -13.86 11.57
CA SER A 109 -3.62 -14.31 11.26
C SER A 109 -3.58 -14.88 9.85
N ASN A 110 -2.60 -14.45 9.05
CA ASN A 110 -2.44 -14.94 7.69
C ASN A 110 -2.03 -16.43 7.70
N PRO A 111 -2.53 -17.26 6.76
CA PRO A 111 -3.50 -16.89 5.73
C PRO A 111 -4.90 -16.66 6.28
N LEU A 112 -5.56 -15.59 5.82
CA LEU A 112 -6.93 -15.29 6.24
C LEU A 112 -7.91 -16.39 5.79
N PRO A 113 -8.92 -16.72 6.61
CA PRO A 113 -9.93 -17.70 6.23
C PRO A 113 -10.78 -17.19 5.07
N ILE A 114 -11.03 -18.06 4.09
CA ILE A 114 -11.80 -17.75 2.87
C ILE A 114 -13.22 -17.25 3.16
N SER A 115 -13.77 -17.57 4.33
CA SER A 115 -15.07 -17.05 4.78
C SER A 115 -15.11 -15.52 4.87
N GLN A 116 -13.97 -14.84 5.01
CA GLN A 116 -13.89 -13.38 5.00
C GLN A 116 -13.98 -12.77 3.60
N PHE A 117 -13.84 -13.56 2.52
CA PHE A 117 -13.71 -13.05 1.15
C PHE A 117 -14.84 -12.09 0.76
N ASN A 118 -16.10 -12.48 0.99
CA ASN A 118 -17.25 -11.64 0.62
C ASN A 118 -17.26 -10.31 1.37
N GLN A 119 -16.90 -10.32 2.67
CA GLN A 119 -16.82 -9.09 3.46
C GLN A 119 -15.65 -8.21 2.97
N ILE A 120 -14.47 -8.81 2.76
CA ILE A 120 -13.30 -8.10 2.23
C ILE A 120 -13.63 -7.44 0.89
N TYR A 121 -14.24 -8.18 -0.02
CA TYR A 121 -14.62 -7.67 -1.33
C TYR A 121 -15.56 -6.47 -1.23
N ASN A 122 -16.60 -6.56 -0.38
CA ASN A 122 -17.54 -5.46 -0.15
C ASN A 122 -16.85 -4.23 0.46
N ASP A 123 -15.95 -4.44 1.42
CA ASP A 123 -15.21 -3.35 2.08
C ASP A 123 -14.29 -2.62 1.09
N ILE A 124 -13.58 -3.35 0.20
CA ILE A 124 -12.63 -2.75 -0.74
C ILE A 124 -13.28 -2.14 -1.98
N LEU A 125 -14.48 -2.59 -2.37
CA LEU A 125 -15.14 -2.13 -3.59
C LEU A 125 -15.34 -0.61 -3.57
N GLY A 126 -15.77 -0.06 -2.44
CA GLY A 126 -15.93 1.39 -2.26
C GLY A 126 -14.61 2.16 -2.41
N ILE A 127 -13.51 1.61 -1.87
CA ILE A 127 -12.17 2.19 -1.98
C ILE A 127 -11.74 2.26 -3.45
N LEU A 128 -11.91 1.16 -4.21
CA LEU A 128 -11.50 1.10 -5.61
C LEU A 128 -12.29 2.07 -6.49
N ILE A 129 -13.61 2.17 -6.28
CA ILE A 129 -14.47 3.11 -7.02
C ILE A 129 -14.10 4.55 -6.69
N LEU A 130 -13.97 4.89 -5.41
CA LEU A 130 -13.57 6.25 -5.01
C LEU A 130 -12.17 6.59 -5.53
N GLY A 131 -11.24 5.64 -5.52
CA GLY A 131 -9.89 5.83 -6.05
C GLY A 131 -9.89 6.19 -7.54
N ALA A 132 -10.78 5.61 -8.33
CA ALA A 132 -10.93 5.94 -9.74
C ALA A 132 -11.56 7.33 -9.98
N ILE A 133 -12.43 7.80 -9.08
CA ILE A 133 -13.16 9.07 -9.21
C ILE A 133 -12.36 10.26 -8.66
N LEU A 134 -11.60 10.04 -7.58
CA LEU A 134 -10.89 11.11 -6.86
C LEU A 134 -9.44 11.30 -7.33
N ALA A 135 -8.94 10.40 -8.19
CA ALA A 135 -7.64 10.45 -8.84
C ALA A 135 -7.47 11.67 -9.77
#